data_AF-A0A1H4E3R5-F1
#
_entry.id   AF-A0A1H4E3R5-F1
#
_cell.length_a   1.000
_cell.length_b   1.000
_cell.length_c   1.000
_cell.angle_alpha   90.00
_cell.angle_beta   90.00
_cell.angle_gamma   90.00
#
_symmetry.space_group_name_H-M   'P 1'
#
loop_
_entity.id
_entity.type
_entity.pdbx_description
1 polymer ?
#
loop_
_entity_poly.entity_id
_entity_poly.type
_entity_poly.pdbx_seq_one_letter_code
_entity_poly.pdbx_strand_id
1 'polypeptide(L)'
;MSLRAHLGVEFFVNLFPLIGRKILSVVAALVSIIFFIMMIIYGFELVNSAMRQTSPVLQLPMGIVYLVIPISGIFLIMNLLFTTIIDVLQGEEEHHDDPVI
;
A
#
# COMPACT_ATOMS: atom_id res chain seq x y z
N MET A 1 10.60 13.38 -3.05
CA MET A 1 11.34 13.09 -1.80
C MET A 1 10.97 11.69 -1.33
N SER A 2 11.71 10.64 -1.75
CA SER A 2 11.76 9.26 -1.15
C SER A 2 12.43 8.19 -2.05
N LEU A 3 13.31 8.53 -3.00
CA LEU A 3 13.90 7.56 -3.95
C LEU A 3 14.74 6.43 -3.28
N ARG A 4 15.19 6.61 -2.03
CA ARG A 4 16.11 5.67 -1.35
C ARG A 4 15.44 4.46 -0.70
N ALA A 5 14.16 4.56 -0.31
CA ALA A 5 13.47 3.46 0.37
C ALA A 5 12.99 2.38 -0.61
N HIS A 6 12.56 2.78 -1.81
CA HIS A 6 12.25 1.85 -2.90
C HIS A 6 13.52 1.13 -3.39
N LEU A 7 14.64 1.85 -3.54
CA LEU A 7 15.92 1.28 -4.00
C LEU A 7 16.44 0.10 -3.17
N GLY A 8 16.32 0.13 -1.84
CA GLY A 8 16.83 -0.96 -0.98
C GLY A 8 16.03 -2.26 -1.12
N VAL A 9 14.71 -2.15 -1.27
CA VAL A 9 13.83 -3.30 -1.53
C VAL A 9 14.03 -3.78 -2.98
N GLU A 10 14.12 -2.87 -3.93
CA GLU A 10 14.38 -3.20 -5.34
C GLU A 10 15.73 -3.90 -5.54
N PHE A 11 16.80 -3.48 -4.86
CA PHE A 11 18.10 -4.15 -4.92
C PHE A 11 18.05 -5.58 -4.37
N PHE A 12 17.35 -5.79 -3.25
CA PHE A 12 17.18 -7.11 -2.65
C PHE A 12 16.33 -8.03 -3.53
N VAL A 13 15.30 -7.46 -4.17
CA VAL A 13 14.41 -8.16 -5.12
C VAL A 13 15.12 -8.47 -6.44
N ASN A 14 16.00 -7.59 -6.93
CA ASN A 14 16.79 -7.77 -8.16
C ASN A 14 17.96 -8.76 -8.00
N LEU A 15 18.29 -9.15 -6.77
CA LEU A 15 19.29 -10.20 -6.51
C LEU A 15 18.71 -11.62 -6.75
N PHE A 16 17.38 -11.75 -6.86
CA PHE A 16 16.70 -13.00 -7.16
C PHE A 16 16.33 -13.12 -8.66
N PRO A 17 16.32 -14.34 -9.24
CA PRO A 17 15.90 -14.56 -10.62
C PRO A 17 14.44 -14.10 -10.85
N LEU A 18 14.08 -13.82 -12.11
CA LEU A 18 12.77 -13.29 -12.56
C LEU A 18 11.55 -13.95 -11.88
N ILE A 19 11.60 -15.27 -11.66
CA ILE A 19 10.56 -16.03 -10.95
C ILE A 19 10.44 -15.62 -9.47
N GLY A 20 11.56 -15.45 -8.77
CA GLY A 20 11.59 -15.06 -7.36
C GLY A 20 11.07 -13.64 -7.15
N ARG A 21 11.38 -12.72 -8.07
CA ARG A 21 10.85 -11.35 -8.08
C ARG A 21 9.33 -11.30 -8.22
N LYS A 22 8.76 -12.12 -9.11
CA LYS A 22 7.31 -12.20 -9.30
C LYS A 22 6.60 -12.76 -8.08
N ILE A 23 7.13 -13.82 -7.47
CA ILE A 23 6.58 -14.41 -6.23
C ILE A 23 6.63 -13.38 -5.09
N LEU A 24 7.77 -12.71 -4.90
CA LEU A 24 7.95 -11.74 -3.83
C LEU A 24 7.04 -10.53 -4.00
N SER A 25 6.82 -10.07 -5.23
CA SER A 25 5.86 -9.01 -5.54
C SER A 25 4.42 -9.41 -5.18
N VAL A 26 3.99 -10.64 -5.56
CA VAL A 26 2.66 -11.15 -5.22
C VAL A 26 2.48 -11.29 -3.71
N VAL A 27 3.49 -11.80 -3.00
CA VAL A 27 3.47 -11.90 -1.53
C VAL A 27 3.40 -10.51 -0.90
N ALA A 28 4.19 -9.55 -1.35
CA ALA A 28 4.17 -8.18 -0.85
C ALA A 28 2.81 -7.50 -1.08
N ALA A 29 2.20 -7.70 -2.25
CA ALA A 29 0.85 -7.20 -2.55
C ALA A 29 -0.18 -7.82 -1.59
N LEU A 30 -0.12 -9.13 -1.36
CA LEU A 30 -1.04 -9.84 -0.47
C LEU A 30 -0.90 -9.38 0.99
N VAL A 31 0.33 -9.22 1.48
CA VAL A 31 0.61 -8.67 2.81
C VAL A 31 0.12 -7.22 2.92
N SER A 32 0.28 -6.42 1.87
CA SER A 32 -0.20 -5.03 1.83
C SER A 32 -1.72 -4.96 1.91
N ILE A 33 -2.46 -5.83 1.21
CA ILE A 33 -3.92 -5.92 1.30
C ILE A 33 -4.36 -6.23 2.73
N ILE A 34 -3.75 -7.24 3.36
CA ILE A 34 -4.05 -7.60 4.75
C ILE A 34 -3.81 -6.41 5.67
N PHE A 35 -2.68 -5.72 5.50
CA PHE A 35 -2.35 -4.54 6.28
C PHE A 35 -3.36 -3.40 6.09
N PHE A 36 -3.80 -3.13 4.87
CA PHE A 36 -4.80 -2.09 4.60
C PHE A 36 -6.17 -2.44 5.21
N ILE A 37 -6.58 -3.71 5.16
CA ILE A 37 -7.82 -4.17 5.82
C ILE A 37 -7.72 -3.96 7.33
N MET A 38 -6.60 -4.34 7.95
CA MET A 38 -6.37 -4.07 9.37
C MET A 38 -6.44 -2.57 9.68
N MET A 39 -5.81 -1.74 8.84
CA MET A 39 -5.79 -0.28 9.02
C MET A 39 -7.21 0.31 8.97
N ILE A 40 -8.10 -0.23 8.14
CA ILE A 40 -9.51 0.19 8.09
C ILE A 40 -10.23 -0.23 9.39
N ILE A 41 -10.13 -1.50 9.80
CA ILE A 41 -10.83 -2.03 10.98
C ILE A 41 -10.39 -1.30 12.25
N TYR A 42 -9.07 -1.27 12.52
CA TYR A 42 -8.52 -0.57 13.68
C TYR A 42 -8.66 0.94 13.56
N GLY A 43 -8.68 1.48 12.34
CA GLY A 43 -8.96 2.89 12.09
C GLY A 43 -10.36 3.29 12.57
N PHE A 44 -11.38 2.49 12.28
CA PHE A 44 -12.74 2.72 12.78
C PHE A 44 -12.84 2.57 14.31
N GLU A 45 -12.13 1.59 14.89
CA GLU A 45 -12.09 1.42 16.34
C GLU A 45 -11.42 2.62 17.05
N LEU A 46 -10.35 3.15 16.44
CA LEU A 46 -9.67 4.35 16.90
C LEU A 46 -10.57 5.59 16.79
N VAL A 47 -11.31 5.74 15.68
CA VAL A 47 -12.29 6.82 15.50
C VAL A 47 -13.33 6.78 16.61
N ASN A 48 -13.96 5.62 16.86
CA ASN A 48 -14.97 5.46 17.90
C ASN A 48 -14.41 5.73 19.31
N SER A 49 -13.17 5.33 19.57
CA SER A 49 -12.52 5.59 20.85
C SER A 49 -12.16 7.06 21.02
N ALA A 50 -11.69 7.71 19.96
CA ALA A 50 -11.36 9.14 19.94
C ALA A 50 -12.60 10.04 19.91
N MET A 51 -13.77 9.56 19.49
CA MET A 51 -15.03 10.29 19.62
C MET A 51 -15.46 10.49 21.07
N ARG A 52 -15.03 9.60 21.99
CA ARG A 52 -15.27 9.73 23.43
C ARG A 52 -14.35 10.74 24.11
N GLN A 53 -13.27 11.17 23.43
CA GLN A 53 -12.31 12.15 23.92
C GLN A 53 -12.48 13.46 23.15
N THR A 54 -13.07 14.46 23.80
CA THR A 54 -13.14 15.82 23.26
C THR A 54 -11.78 16.49 23.38
N SER A 55 -11.32 17.08 22.28
CA SER A 55 -10.10 17.90 22.27
C SER A 55 -10.30 19.11 23.21
N PRO A 56 -9.46 19.29 24.25
CA PRO A 56 -9.59 20.41 25.18
C PRO A 56 -9.30 21.77 24.55
N VAL A 57 -8.68 21.80 23.36
CA VAL A 57 -8.26 23.03 22.66
C VAL A 57 -9.27 23.46 21.60
N LEU A 58 -9.89 22.51 20.87
CA LEU A 58 -10.79 22.81 19.75
C LEU A 58 -12.27 22.51 20.04
N GLN A 59 -12.59 21.90 21.18
CA GLN A 59 -13.93 21.40 21.55
C GLN A 59 -14.55 20.41 20.55
N LEU A 60 -13.79 19.94 19.56
CA LEU A 60 -14.24 18.97 18.57
C LEU A 60 -13.89 17.54 19.02
N PRO A 61 -14.76 16.56 18.72
CA PRO A 61 -14.43 15.15 18.91
C PRO A 61 -13.29 14.76 17.96
N MET A 62 -12.18 14.26 18.52
CA MET A 62 -10.98 13.92 17.73
C MET A 62 -11.22 12.79 16.72
N GLY A 63 -12.30 12.01 16.89
CA GLY A 63 -12.69 10.97 15.94
C GLY A 63 -12.90 11.48 14.50
N ILE A 64 -13.33 12.73 14.30
CA ILE A 64 -13.48 13.31 12.94
C ILE A 64 -12.12 13.40 12.23
N VAL A 65 -11.07 13.77 12.95
CA VAL A 65 -9.71 13.84 12.39
C VAL A 65 -9.21 12.43 12.06
N TYR A 66 -9.47 11.47 12.94
CA TYR A 66 -9.05 10.08 12.73
C TYR A 66 -9.80 9.35 11.61
N LEU A 67 -10.95 9.86 11.12
CA LEU A 67 -11.63 9.32 9.93
C LEU A 67 -10.75 9.36 8.68
N VAL A 68 -9.72 10.22 8.65
CA VAL A 68 -8.73 10.22 7.56
C VAL A 68 -8.05 8.85 7.41
N ILE A 69 -7.87 8.10 8.50
CA ILE A 69 -7.19 6.79 8.49
C ILE A 69 -7.97 5.74 7.68
N PRO A 70 -9.25 5.43 7.98
CA PRO A 70 -10.03 4.49 7.18
C PRO A 70 -10.22 4.99 5.74
N ILE A 71 -10.37 6.31 5.52
CA ILE A 71 -10.46 6.88 4.16
C ILE A 71 -9.18 6.62 3.36
N SER A 72 -8.01 6.88 3.94
CA SER A 72 -6.73 6.59 3.31
C SER A 72 -6.57 5.09 3.04
N GLY A 73 -7.05 4.22 3.92
CA GLY A 73 -7.02 2.77 3.71
C GLY A 73 -7.79 2.33 2.47
N ILE A 74 -8.98 2.90 2.25
CA ILE A 74 -9.78 2.64 1.04
C ILE A 74 -9.02 3.12 -0.21
N PHE A 75 -8.41 4.31 -0.15
CA PHE A 75 -7.63 4.86 -1.25
C PHE A 75 -6.38 4.02 -1.58
N LEU A 76 -5.71 3.49 -0.55
CA LEU A 76 -4.55 2.59 -0.71
C LEU A 76 -4.95 1.27 -1.38
N ILE A 77 -6.09 0.68 -0.99
CA ILE A 77 -6.63 -0.52 -1.66
C ILE A 77 -6.96 -0.21 -3.12
N MET A 78 -7.62 0.93 -3.39
CA MET A 78 -7.94 1.35 -4.75
C MET A 78 -6.68 1.52 -5.61
N ASN A 79 -5.65 2.17 -5.08
CA ASN A 79 -4.37 2.35 -5.77
C ASN A 79 -3.67 1.01 -6.03
N LEU A 80 -3.69 0.09 -5.06
CA LEU A 80 -3.12 -1.24 -5.21
C LEU A 80 -3.85 -2.08 -6.27
N LEU A 81 -5.17 -2.01 -6.32
CA LEU A 81 -5.96 -2.64 -7.37
C LEU A 81 -5.64 -2.02 -8.74
N PHE A 82 -5.58 -0.69 -8.83
CA PHE A 82 -5.29 0.02 -10.07
C PHE A 82 -3.90 -0.35 -10.63
N THR A 83 -2.86 -0.35 -9.80
CA THR A 83 -1.51 -0.75 -10.25
C THR A 83 -1.47 -2.23 -10.64
N THR A 84 -2.15 -3.12 -9.91
CA THR A 84 -2.18 -4.55 -10.26
C THR A 84 -2.92 -4.78 -11.57
N ILE A 85 -4.03 -4.08 -11.81
CA ILE A 85 -4.79 -4.15 -13.06
C ILE A 85 -3.96 -3.60 -14.22
N ILE A 86 -3.27 -2.48 -14.04
CA ILE A 86 -2.37 -1.92 -15.06
C ILE A 86 -1.24 -2.90 -15.38
N ASP A 87 -0.59 -3.50 -14.37
CA ASP A 87 0.47 -4.49 -14.59
C ASP A 87 -0.04 -5.71 -15.38
N VAL A 88 -1.29 -6.13 -15.13
CA VAL A 88 -1.94 -7.23 -15.88
C VAL A 88 -2.29 -6.80 -17.31
N LEU A 89 -2.75 -5.57 -17.52
CA LEU A 89 -3.10 -5.02 -18.83
C LEU A 89 -1.86 -4.68 -19.68
N GLN A 90 -0.75 -4.26 -19.05
CA GLN A 90 0.54 -4.02 -19.69
C GLN A 90 1.34 -5.33 -19.89
N GLY A 91 0.84 -6.45 -19.37
CA GLY A 91 1.43 -7.78 -19.49
C GLY A 91 1.50 -8.38 -20.91
N GLU A 92 1.39 -7.56 -21.96
CA GLU A 92 1.66 -7.97 -23.36
C GLU A 92 2.85 -7.25 -24.02
N GLU A 93 3.57 -6.34 -23.36
CA GLU A 93 4.61 -5.51 -24.03
C GLU A 93 6.04 -5.63 -23.48
N GLU A 94 6.40 -6.67 -22.71
CA GLU A 94 7.83 -6.90 -22.37
C GLU A 94 8.25 -8.37 -22.52
N HIS A 95 8.40 -8.82 -23.77
CA HIS A 95 9.30 -9.91 -24.12
C HIS A 95 10.06 -9.61 -25.42
N HIS A 96 10.83 -8.53 -25.45
CA HIS A 96 11.93 -8.39 -26.39
C HIS A 96 12.93 -7.36 -25.89
N ASP A 97 13.94 -7.80 -25.16
CA ASP A 97 15.26 -7.18 -25.19
C ASP A 97 16.28 -8.23 -24.76
N ASP A 98 16.62 -9.09 -25.73
CA ASP A 98 17.82 -9.91 -25.69
C ASP A 98 19.06 -9.01 -25.58
N PRO A 99 20.10 -9.43 -24.84
CA PRO A 99 21.34 -8.68 -24.77
C PRO A 99 22.14 -8.91 -26.05
N VAL A 100 22.37 -7.85 -26.83
CA VAL A 100 23.47 -7.79 -27.80
C VAL A 100 24.18 -6.46 -27.62
N ILE A 101 25.28 -6.49 -26.86
CA ILE A 101 26.66 -6.10 -27.24
C ILE A 101 27.59 -6.44 -26.06
#